data_AF-A0A917RCB9-F1
#
_entry.id   AF-A0A917RCB9-F1
#
_cell.length_a   1.000
_cell.length_b   1.000
_cell.length_c   1.000
_cell.angle_alpha   90.00
_cell.angle_beta   90.00
_cell.angle_gamma   90.00
#
_symmetry.space_group_name_H-M   'P 1'
#
loop_
_entity.id
_entity.type
_entity.pdbx_description
1 polymer ?
#
loop_
_entity_poly.entity_id
_entity_poly.type
_entity_poly.pdbx_seq_one_letter_code
_entity_poly.pdbx_strand_id
1 'polypeptide(L)'
;MAITSEWLDEWLKRMEALTSAFIEGFQLAFGYPPGENYVVSVSGASGAGVKEFVGVGGVPEDLVAFYRRVGKVSLPDVGSGFFVHSVGQTVAGVCGDLPTRIVGAREDSVVVFGSDGGGAFFALSATDGATVYRLPPSGVEGGVYTEGALPCEVVASDLAGFLRLLEHELKGGQGLRAS
;
A
#
# COMPACT_ATOMS: atom_id res chain seq x y z
N MET A 1 5.66 -0.23 -15.22
CA MET A 1 5.70 1.19 -15.66
C MET A 1 6.37 1.97 -14.55
N ALA A 2 7.47 2.68 -14.82
CA ALA A 2 8.12 3.49 -13.80
C ALA A 2 7.20 4.64 -13.35
N ILE A 3 7.16 4.90 -12.05
CA ILE A 3 6.31 5.93 -11.46
C ILE A 3 7.05 7.28 -11.47
N THR A 4 6.40 8.35 -11.93
CA THR A 4 7.03 9.69 -11.95
C THR A 4 6.45 10.59 -10.85
N SER A 5 7.18 11.65 -10.50
CA SER A 5 6.71 12.66 -9.55
C SER A 5 5.40 13.30 -9.99
N GLU A 6 5.29 13.65 -11.26
CA GLU A 6 4.14 14.33 -11.81
C GLU A 6 2.91 13.40 -11.77
N TRP A 7 3.12 12.13 -12.09
CA TRP A 7 2.05 11.13 -11.99
C TRP A 7 1.57 10.95 -10.55
N LEU A 8 2.49 10.91 -9.58
CA LEU A 8 2.18 10.82 -8.15
C LEU A 8 1.47 12.05 -7.62
N ASP A 9 1.90 13.24 -8.02
CA ASP A 9 1.26 14.50 -7.63
C ASP A 9 -0.18 14.56 -8.16
N GLU A 10 -0.42 14.09 -9.39
CA GLU A 10 -1.77 13.98 -9.96
C GLU A 10 -2.61 12.87 -9.32
N TRP A 11 -1.99 11.74 -8.97
CA TRP A 11 -2.67 10.67 -8.23
C TRP A 11 -3.08 11.13 -6.83
N LEU A 12 -2.21 11.86 -6.12
CA LEU A 12 -2.53 12.45 -4.80
C LEU A 12 -3.76 13.36 -4.88
N LYS A 13 -3.80 14.30 -5.83
CA LYS A 13 -4.96 15.18 -6.02
C LYS A 13 -6.24 14.39 -6.28
N ARG A 14 -6.18 13.33 -7.10
CA ARG A 14 -7.33 12.46 -7.36
C ARG A 14 -7.77 11.74 -6.09
N MET A 15 -6.84 11.15 -5.36
CA MET A 15 -7.16 10.40 -4.13
C MET A 15 -7.70 11.31 -3.02
N GLU A 16 -7.16 12.51 -2.85
CA GLU A 16 -7.69 13.51 -1.91
C GLU A 16 -9.15 13.83 -2.25
N ALA A 17 -9.44 14.18 -3.51
CA ALA A 17 -10.80 14.48 -3.96
C ALA A 17 -11.76 13.29 -3.81
N LEU A 18 -11.33 12.08 -4.19
CA LEU A 18 -12.13 10.87 -4.07
C LEU A 18 -12.39 10.50 -2.60
N THR A 19 -11.40 10.69 -1.73
CA THR A 19 -11.52 10.40 -0.29
C THR A 19 -12.50 11.37 0.36
N SER A 20 -12.42 12.67 0.05
CA SER A 20 -13.39 13.67 0.50
C SER A 20 -14.82 13.33 0.06
N ALA A 21 -15.01 13.03 -1.23
CA ALA A 21 -16.33 12.67 -1.75
C ALA A 21 -16.87 11.37 -1.13
N PHE A 22 -16.00 10.38 -0.89
CA PHE A 22 -16.37 9.13 -0.22
C PHE A 22 -16.85 9.39 1.22
N ILE A 23 -16.10 10.16 2.01
CA ILE A 23 -16.45 10.52 3.40
C ILE A 23 -17.78 11.27 3.46
N GLU A 24 -17.99 12.25 2.56
CA GLU A 24 -19.24 13.03 2.50
C GLU A 24 -20.46 12.15 2.22
N GLY A 25 -20.34 11.15 1.34
CA GLY A 25 -21.41 10.22 1.00
C GLY A 25 -21.58 9.05 1.97
N PHE A 26 -20.59 8.77 2.81
CA PHE A 26 -20.48 7.52 3.56
C PHE A 26 -21.65 7.28 4.51
N GLN A 27 -21.89 8.20 5.44
CA GLN A 27 -22.92 7.99 6.46
C GLN A 27 -24.32 7.89 5.85
N LEU A 28 -24.57 8.61 4.76
CA LEU A 28 -25.83 8.50 4.03
C LEU A 28 -25.98 7.11 3.40
N ALA A 29 -24.90 6.51 2.90
CA ALA A 29 -24.89 5.20 2.27
C ALA A 29 -25.00 4.05 3.28
N PHE A 30 -24.24 4.11 4.39
CA PHE A 30 -24.04 2.99 5.32
C PHE A 30 -24.76 3.14 6.67
N GLY A 31 -25.24 4.34 7.02
CA GLY A 31 -26.03 4.57 8.24
C GLY A 31 -25.21 4.79 9.52
N TYR A 32 -23.88 4.85 9.42
CA TYR A 32 -22.94 5.13 10.53
C TYR A 32 -21.79 6.03 10.02
N PRO A 33 -21.10 6.78 10.90
CA PRO A 33 -20.02 7.67 10.47
C PRO A 33 -18.81 6.87 9.92
N PRO A 34 -18.08 7.41 8.94
CA PRO A 34 -16.86 6.77 8.44
C PRO A 34 -15.76 6.77 9.50
N GLY A 35 -14.84 5.83 9.40
CA GLY A 35 -13.55 5.88 10.06
C GLY A 35 -12.60 6.90 9.43
N GLU A 36 -11.34 6.87 9.86
CA GLU A 36 -10.31 7.81 9.40
C GLU A 36 -9.76 7.42 8.03
N ASN A 37 -10.45 7.88 6.98
CA ASN A 37 -10.01 7.76 5.59
C ASN A 37 -9.20 9.01 5.20
N TYR A 38 -7.94 8.84 4.83
CA TYR A 38 -7.08 9.95 4.41
C TYR A 38 -5.89 9.48 3.56
N VAL A 39 -5.40 10.42 2.75
CA VAL A 39 -4.11 10.32 2.07
C VAL A 39 -3.26 11.49 2.52
N VAL A 40 -2.04 11.21 2.96
CA VAL A 40 -1.09 12.23 3.42
C VAL A 40 -0.05 12.43 2.34
N SER A 41 0.04 13.65 1.80
CA SER A 41 1.16 14.07 0.96
C SER A 41 2.35 14.47 1.83
N VAL A 42 3.57 14.31 1.29
CA VAL A 42 4.79 14.83 1.89
C VAL A 42 4.96 16.27 1.44
N SER A 43 4.81 17.24 2.35
CA SER A 43 5.12 18.64 2.09
C SER A 43 6.54 18.97 2.57
N GLY A 44 7.39 19.44 1.65
CA GLY A 44 8.76 19.84 1.98
C GLY A 44 9.70 18.67 2.31
N ALA A 45 10.94 19.00 2.70
CA ALA A 45 12.08 18.09 2.79
C ALA A 45 12.01 17.06 3.94
N SER A 46 11.00 16.20 3.98
CA SER A 46 11.01 14.96 4.78
C SER A 46 11.90 13.89 4.12
N GLY A 47 13.12 14.28 3.75
CA GLY A 47 14.09 13.43 3.07
C GLY A 47 14.82 12.48 4.01
N ALA A 48 14.72 12.65 5.33
CA ALA A 48 15.42 11.82 6.31
C ALA A 48 14.94 10.37 6.26
N GLY A 49 13.63 10.12 6.32
CA GLY A 49 13.07 8.77 6.24
C GLY A 49 13.32 8.11 4.88
N VAL A 50 13.25 8.88 3.79
CA VAL A 50 13.57 8.37 2.44
C VAL A 50 15.06 8.04 2.31
N LYS A 51 15.96 8.86 2.88
CA LYS A 51 17.41 8.61 2.87
C LYS A 51 17.74 7.35 3.66
N GLU A 52 17.11 7.16 4.82
CA GLU A 52 17.23 5.95 5.61
C GLU A 52 16.73 4.73 4.82
N PHE A 53 15.56 4.83 4.21
CA PHE A 53 14.98 3.76 3.39
C PHE A 53 15.89 3.35 2.22
N VAL A 54 16.48 4.32 1.52
CA VAL A 54 17.50 4.04 0.49
C VAL A 54 18.76 3.41 1.10
N GLY A 55 19.15 3.84 2.30
CA GLY A 55 20.32 3.32 3.02
C GLY A 55 20.19 1.85 3.46
N VAL A 56 18.97 1.33 3.61
CA VAL A 56 18.72 -0.10 3.89
C VAL A 56 19.17 -0.99 2.72
N GLY A 57 19.13 -0.47 1.49
CA GLY A 57 19.54 -1.20 0.28
C GLY A 57 18.51 -2.22 -0.20
N GLY A 58 18.58 -2.60 -1.48
CA GLY A 58 17.67 -3.58 -2.08
C GLY A 58 16.20 -3.14 -2.16
N VAL A 59 15.90 -1.86 -1.96
CA VAL A 59 14.54 -1.31 -2.02
C VAL A 59 14.16 -0.93 -3.45
N PRO A 60 12.93 -1.23 -3.91
CA PRO A 60 12.48 -0.86 -5.25
C PRO A 60 12.43 0.66 -5.49
N GLU A 61 12.92 1.11 -6.65
CA GLU A 61 13.00 2.54 -6.99
C GLU A 61 11.63 3.23 -7.02
N ASP A 62 10.61 2.56 -7.53
CA ASP A 62 9.24 3.10 -7.58
C ASP A 62 8.67 3.34 -6.17
N LEU A 63 9.02 2.50 -5.20
CA LEU A 63 8.59 2.67 -3.81
C LEU A 63 9.34 3.83 -3.13
N VAL A 64 10.62 4.04 -3.48
CA VAL A 64 11.36 5.23 -3.06
C VAL A 64 10.74 6.50 -3.67
N ALA A 65 10.38 6.47 -4.95
CA ALA A 65 9.71 7.59 -5.63
C ALA A 65 8.34 7.89 -4.99
N PHE A 66 7.58 6.86 -4.64
CA PHE A 66 6.33 6.98 -3.91
C PHE A 66 6.53 7.69 -2.56
N TYR A 67 7.47 7.23 -1.71
CA TYR A 67 7.70 7.83 -0.39
C TYR A 67 8.27 9.26 -0.41
N ARG A 68 8.78 9.73 -1.54
CA ARG A 68 9.13 11.16 -1.71
C ARG A 68 7.91 12.06 -1.84
N ARG A 69 6.74 11.51 -2.18
CA ARG A 69 5.51 12.26 -2.47
C ARG A 69 4.38 11.91 -1.52
N VAL A 70 4.26 10.64 -1.14
CA VAL A 70 3.16 10.12 -0.33
C VAL A 70 3.70 9.68 1.03
N GLY A 71 3.14 10.25 2.09
CA GLY A 71 3.54 9.99 3.46
C GLY A 71 2.86 8.76 4.05
N LYS A 72 1.56 8.59 3.82
CA LYS A 72 0.74 7.47 4.31
C LYS A 72 -0.61 7.43 3.60
N VAL A 73 -1.20 6.25 3.47
CA VAL A 73 -2.61 6.06 3.08
C VAL A 73 -3.32 5.27 4.17
N SER A 74 -4.51 5.72 4.57
CA SER A 74 -5.40 5.02 5.48
C SER A 74 -6.79 5.04 4.88
N LEU A 75 -7.32 3.88 4.48
CA LEU A 75 -8.64 3.72 3.90
C LEU A 75 -9.34 2.52 4.56
N PRO A 76 -9.67 2.59 5.86
CA PRO A 76 -10.26 1.48 6.61
C PRO A 76 -11.64 1.07 6.10
N ASP A 77 -12.39 1.99 5.48
CA ASP A 77 -13.78 1.74 5.07
C ASP A 77 -13.91 1.36 3.58
N VAL A 78 -12.79 1.13 2.88
CA VAL A 78 -12.78 0.77 1.46
C VAL A 78 -12.49 -0.73 1.32
N GLY A 79 -13.48 -1.50 0.86
CA GLY A 79 -13.35 -2.95 0.71
C GLY A 79 -13.09 -3.63 2.06
N SER A 80 -11.99 -4.41 2.14
CA SER A 80 -11.51 -5.00 3.41
C SER A 80 -10.65 -4.04 4.25
N GLY A 81 -10.38 -2.84 3.75
CA GLY A 81 -9.42 -1.89 4.28
C GLY A 81 -8.14 -1.85 3.44
N PHE A 82 -7.58 -0.66 3.26
CA PHE A 82 -6.27 -0.46 2.63
C PHE A 82 -5.42 0.53 3.43
N PHE A 83 -4.24 0.08 3.83
CA PHE A 83 -3.27 0.88 4.55
C PHE A 83 -1.93 0.84 3.82
N VAL A 84 -1.45 1.98 3.34
CA VAL A 84 -0.06 2.13 2.90
C VAL A 84 0.72 2.74 4.04
N HIS A 85 1.69 1.97 4.55
CA HIS A 85 2.51 2.35 5.69
C HIS A 85 3.35 3.58 5.39
N SER A 86 3.73 4.32 6.42
CA SER A 86 4.72 5.39 6.26
C SER A 86 6.10 4.84 5.92
N VAL A 87 6.98 5.69 5.41
CA VAL A 87 8.37 5.29 5.13
C VAL A 87 9.07 4.75 6.38
N GLY A 88 8.85 5.34 7.55
CA GLY A 88 9.45 4.89 8.81
C GLY A 88 8.93 3.52 9.25
N GLN A 89 7.63 3.25 9.08
CA GLN A 89 7.06 1.93 9.33
C GLN A 89 7.60 0.88 8.36
N THR A 90 7.84 1.26 7.11
CA THR A 90 8.40 0.38 6.08
C THR A 90 9.87 0.06 6.37
N VAL A 91 10.67 1.06 6.78
CA VAL A 91 12.05 0.86 7.25
C VAL A 91 12.09 -0.09 8.43
N ALA A 92 11.27 0.14 9.46
CA ALA A 92 11.18 -0.76 10.62
C ALA A 92 10.81 -2.20 10.20
N GLY A 93 9.87 -2.31 9.25
CA GLY A 93 9.50 -3.58 8.62
C GLY A 93 10.67 -4.33 8.00
N VAL A 94 11.45 -3.66 7.14
CA VAL A 94 12.63 -4.28 6.51
C VAL A 94 13.72 -4.61 7.53
N CYS A 95 13.83 -3.85 8.62
CA CYS A 95 14.78 -4.08 9.70
C CYS A 95 14.38 -5.19 10.70
N GLY A 96 13.23 -5.83 10.52
CA GLY A 96 12.87 -7.05 11.28
C GLY A 96 11.41 -7.17 11.70
N ASP A 97 10.60 -6.11 11.58
CA ASP A 97 9.21 -6.15 12.05
C ASP A 97 8.25 -6.84 11.07
N LEU A 98 8.63 -6.96 9.80
CA LEU A 98 7.75 -7.47 8.73
C LEU A 98 8.49 -8.48 7.84
N PRO A 99 7.75 -9.29 7.07
CA PRO A 99 8.34 -10.16 6.06
C PRO A 99 9.21 -9.41 5.05
N THR A 100 10.38 -9.98 4.78
CA THR A 100 11.33 -9.54 3.74
C THR A 100 11.56 -10.61 2.67
N ARG A 101 11.01 -11.82 2.87
CA ARG A 101 11.08 -12.93 1.92
C ARG A 101 9.79 -13.75 1.93
N ILE A 102 9.38 -14.21 0.76
CA ILE A 102 8.32 -15.21 0.54
C ILE A 102 8.99 -16.56 0.27
N VAL A 103 8.49 -17.64 0.87
CA VAL A 103 8.83 -19.03 0.56
C VAL A 103 7.59 -19.90 0.43
N GLY A 104 7.63 -20.89 -0.45
CA GLY A 104 6.50 -21.78 -0.74
C GLY A 104 6.41 -22.16 -2.21
N ALA A 105 5.22 -22.09 -2.79
CA ALA A 105 5.01 -22.21 -4.23
C ALA A 105 5.63 -21.03 -5.00
N ARG A 106 5.85 -19.91 -4.31
CA ARG A 106 6.62 -18.76 -4.78
C ARG A 106 7.83 -18.52 -3.89
N GLU A 107 8.93 -18.10 -4.51
CA GLU A 107 10.07 -17.54 -3.79
C GLU A 107 10.37 -16.14 -4.32
N ASP A 108 10.45 -15.16 -3.42
CA ASP A 108 10.79 -13.78 -3.76
C ASP A 108 11.34 -13.02 -2.55
N SER A 109 12.27 -12.10 -2.75
CA SER A 109 12.59 -11.06 -1.78
C SER A 109 11.58 -9.93 -1.94
N VAL A 110 11.08 -9.38 -0.83
CA VAL A 110 10.01 -8.38 -0.86
C VAL A 110 10.20 -7.27 0.15
N VAL A 111 9.55 -6.13 -0.12
CA VAL A 111 9.39 -5.04 0.84
C VAL A 111 7.90 -4.90 1.14
N VAL A 112 7.49 -5.22 2.37
CA VAL A 112 6.12 -4.97 2.82
C VAL A 112 5.93 -3.47 3.03
N PHE A 113 4.99 -2.88 2.29
CA PHE A 113 4.71 -1.45 2.30
C PHE A 113 3.28 -1.12 2.74
N GLY A 114 2.44 -2.13 2.96
CA GLY A 114 1.06 -1.91 3.37
C GLY A 114 0.40 -3.15 3.98
N SER A 115 -0.86 -2.99 4.38
CA SER A 115 -1.71 -4.04 4.92
C SER A 115 -3.19 -3.76 4.62
N ASP A 116 -4.05 -4.77 4.83
CA ASP A 116 -5.50 -4.62 4.71
C ASP A 116 -6.22 -4.47 6.07
N GLY A 117 -5.49 -4.44 7.19
CA GLY A 117 -6.07 -4.41 8.54
C GLY A 117 -6.70 -5.72 9.01
N GLY A 118 -6.91 -6.69 8.11
CA GLY A 118 -7.36 -8.06 8.39
C GLY A 118 -6.21 -9.07 8.59
N GLY A 119 -4.97 -8.57 8.66
CA GLY A 119 -3.75 -9.36 8.85
C GLY A 119 -3.05 -9.75 7.55
N ALA A 120 -3.55 -9.34 6.37
CA ALA A 120 -2.81 -9.50 5.14
C ALA A 120 -1.85 -8.33 4.93
N PHE A 121 -0.73 -8.60 4.26
CA PHE A 121 0.25 -7.59 3.87
C PHE A 121 0.23 -7.33 2.37
N PHE A 122 0.55 -6.10 1.98
CA PHE A 122 0.90 -5.76 0.61
C PHE A 122 2.42 -5.60 0.52
N ALA A 123 3.03 -6.34 -0.41
CA ALA A 123 4.48 -6.40 -0.55
C ALA A 123 4.89 -6.18 -2.00
N LEU A 124 5.95 -5.41 -2.22
CA LEU A 124 6.54 -5.17 -3.53
C LEU A 124 7.76 -6.08 -3.70
N SER A 125 7.88 -6.77 -4.83
CA SER A 125 9.05 -7.57 -5.15
C SER A 125 10.32 -6.70 -5.15
N ALA A 126 11.30 -7.11 -4.35
CA ALA A 126 12.66 -6.57 -4.35
C ALA A 126 13.54 -7.25 -5.42
N THR A 127 13.09 -8.38 -5.98
CA THR A 127 13.80 -9.09 -7.05
C THR A 127 13.55 -8.46 -8.41
N ASP A 128 12.28 -8.22 -8.78
CA ASP A 128 11.92 -7.61 -10.07
C ASP A 128 11.62 -6.10 -9.97
N GLY A 129 11.44 -5.58 -8.75
CA GLY A 129 11.19 -4.17 -8.47
C GLY A 129 9.77 -3.68 -8.81
N ALA A 130 8.87 -4.58 -9.23
CA ALA A 130 7.58 -4.23 -9.82
C ALA A 130 6.41 -5.04 -9.23
N THR A 131 6.49 -6.36 -9.16
CA THR A 131 5.32 -7.18 -8.81
C THR A 131 4.79 -6.86 -7.41
N VAL A 132 3.50 -6.56 -7.30
CA VAL A 132 2.83 -6.32 -6.01
C VAL A 132 2.06 -7.56 -5.59
N TYR A 133 2.40 -8.08 -4.42
CA TYR A 133 1.78 -9.22 -3.79
C TYR A 133 0.79 -8.79 -2.71
N ARG A 134 -0.28 -9.56 -2.56
CA ARG A 134 -1.03 -9.65 -1.30
C ARG A 134 -0.65 -10.97 -0.62
N LEU A 135 -0.20 -10.85 0.62
CA LEU A 135 0.22 -11.95 1.49
C LEU A 135 -0.88 -12.20 2.52
N PRO A 136 -1.75 -13.21 2.36
CA PRO A 136 -2.77 -13.53 3.36
C PRO A 136 -2.14 -13.86 4.72
N PRO A 137 -2.90 -13.78 5.83
CA PRO A 137 -2.40 -14.17 7.15
C PRO A 137 -1.77 -15.57 7.13
N SER A 138 -0.48 -15.65 7.45
CA SER A 138 0.28 -16.90 7.52
C SER A 138 1.47 -16.77 8.47
N GLY A 139 2.23 -17.85 8.64
CA GLY A 139 3.41 -17.89 9.49
C GLY A 139 4.54 -16.98 8.98
N VAL A 140 5.07 -16.16 9.89
CA VAL A 140 6.25 -15.32 9.66
C VAL A 140 7.28 -15.64 10.74
N GLU A 141 8.46 -16.10 10.34
CA GLU A 141 9.56 -16.40 11.25
C GLU A 141 10.86 -15.82 10.69
N GLY A 142 11.57 -15.01 11.49
CA GLY A 142 12.84 -14.40 11.07
C GLY A 142 12.75 -13.57 9.79
N GLY A 143 11.63 -12.88 9.55
CA GLY A 143 11.37 -12.12 8.32
C GLY A 143 10.97 -12.97 7.11
N VAL A 144 10.82 -14.29 7.27
CA VAL A 144 10.40 -15.20 6.20
C VAL A 144 8.90 -15.49 6.33
N TYR A 145 8.13 -15.03 5.35
CA TYR A 145 6.73 -15.41 5.17
C TYR A 145 6.66 -16.76 4.48
N THR A 146 6.01 -17.73 5.12
CA THR A 146 5.74 -19.05 4.52
C THR A 146 4.30 -19.09 4.05
N GLU A 147 4.07 -19.40 2.77
CA GLU A 147 2.71 -19.53 2.25
C GLU A 147 1.90 -20.56 3.05
N GLY A 148 0.67 -20.16 3.42
CA GLY A 148 -0.25 -20.96 4.22
C GLY A 148 -1.28 -21.68 3.35
N ALA A 149 -2.49 -21.87 3.91
CA ALA A 149 -3.61 -22.47 3.20
C ALA A 149 -4.14 -21.58 2.05
N LEU A 150 -3.99 -20.26 2.18
CA LEU A 150 -4.30 -19.30 1.13
C LEU A 150 -3.01 -18.92 0.40
N PRO A 151 -2.98 -19.02 -0.95
CA PRO A 151 -1.79 -18.70 -1.72
C PRO A 151 -1.50 -17.20 -1.71
N CYS A 152 -0.24 -16.83 -1.93
CA CYS A 152 0.13 -15.45 -2.26
C CYS A 152 -0.51 -15.05 -3.59
N GLU A 153 -1.11 -13.86 -3.63
CA GLU A 153 -1.78 -13.34 -4.82
C GLU A 153 -0.95 -12.22 -5.45
N VAL A 154 -0.89 -12.17 -6.78
CA VAL A 154 -0.40 -10.98 -7.49
C VAL A 154 -1.57 -10.04 -7.68
N VAL A 155 -1.56 -8.90 -6.98
CA VAL A 155 -2.66 -7.92 -7.01
C VAL A 155 -2.40 -6.78 -7.98
N ALA A 156 -1.13 -6.55 -8.36
CA ALA A 156 -0.78 -5.66 -9.45
C ALA A 156 0.57 -6.05 -10.07
N SER A 157 0.72 -5.74 -11.36
CA SER A 157 1.99 -5.94 -12.08
C SER A 157 3.07 -4.92 -11.71
N ASP A 158 2.68 -3.77 -11.16
CA ASP A 158 3.57 -2.70 -10.71
C ASP A 158 2.91 -1.85 -9.61
N LEU A 159 3.70 -1.03 -8.92
CA LEU A 159 3.19 -0.11 -7.90
C LEU A 159 2.14 0.85 -8.47
N ALA A 160 2.32 1.35 -9.70
CA ALA A 160 1.34 2.19 -10.37
C ALA A 160 0.00 1.47 -10.63
N GLY A 161 0.03 0.17 -10.90
CA GLY A 161 -1.14 -0.70 -10.99
C GLY A 161 -1.86 -0.82 -9.65
N PHE A 162 -1.11 -1.02 -8.56
CA PHE A 162 -1.69 -1.07 -7.21
C PHE A 162 -2.33 0.27 -6.81
N LEU A 163 -1.69 1.40 -7.11
CA LEU A 163 -2.25 2.72 -6.83
C LEU A 163 -3.50 3.03 -7.66
N ARG A 164 -3.58 2.50 -8.89
CA ARG A 164 -4.82 2.54 -9.70
C ARG A 164 -5.91 1.64 -9.14
N LEU A 165 -5.56 0.49 -8.57
CA LEU A 165 -6.50 -0.37 -7.86
C LEU A 165 -7.12 0.39 -6.68
N LEU A 166 -6.32 1.06 -5.85
CA LEU A 166 -6.85 1.90 -4.75
C LEU A 166 -7.82 2.98 -5.25
N GLU A 167 -7.47 3.65 -6.35
CA GLU A 167 -8.33 4.66 -6.98
C GLU A 167 -9.66 4.04 -7.45
N HIS A 168 -9.60 2.84 -8.04
CA HIS A 168 -10.78 2.10 -8.49
C HIS A 168 -11.67 1.65 -7.34
N GLU A 169 -11.10 1.08 -6.28
CA GLU A 169 -11.85 0.63 -5.10
C GLU A 169 -12.55 1.80 -4.39
N LEU A 170 -11.87 2.94 -4.28
CA LEU A 170 -12.45 4.14 -3.68
C LEU A 170 -13.61 4.71 -4.53
N LYS A 171 -13.51 4.63 -5.86
CA LYS A 171 -14.64 4.95 -6.77
C LYS A 171 -15.78 3.94 -6.67
N GLY A 172 -15.46 2.65 -6.56
CA GLY A 172 -16.43 1.56 -6.40
C GLY A 172 -17.21 1.65 -5.10
N GLY A 173 -16.55 2.07 -4.01
CA GLY A 173 -17.19 2.36 -2.72
C GLY A 173 -18.23 3.47 -2.79
N GLN A 174 -18.09 4.42 -3.73
CA GLN A 174 -19.10 5.45 -4.00
C GLN A 174 -20.30 4.92 -4.82
N GLY A 175 -20.15 3.77 -5.50
CA GLY A 175 -21.09 3.21 -6.46
C GLY A 175 -22.10 2.19 -5.91
N LEU A 176 -22.06 1.85 -4.61
CA LEU A 176 -22.95 0.85 -3.98
C LEU A 176 -24.44 1.30 -3.83
N ARG A 177 -24.92 2.21 -4.70
CA ARG A 177 -26.29 2.73 -4.72
C ARG A 177 -26.86 2.93 -6.13
N ALA A 178 -26.89 1.87 -6.94
CA ALA A 178 -27.80 1.81 -8.08
C ALA A 178 -28.29 0.37 -8.31
N SER A 179 -29.04 -0.16 -7.36
CA SER A 179 -29.94 -1.31 -7.57
C SER A 179 -31.08 -1.26 -6.57
#